data_AF-A0A328A4W4-F1
#
_entry.id   AF-A0A328A4W4-F1
#
_cell.length_a   1.000
_cell.length_b   1.000
_cell.length_c   1.000
_cell.angle_alpha   90.00
_cell.angle_beta   90.00
_cell.angle_gamma   90.00
#
_symmetry.space_group_name_H-M   'P 1'
#
loop_
_entity.id
_entity.type
_entity.pdbx_description
1 polymer ?
#
loop_
_entity_poly.entity_id
_entity_poly.type
_entity_poly.pdbx_seq_one_letter_code
_entity_poly.pdbx_strand_id
1 'polypeptide(L)'
;MKQFKFSKGSMFTILFVLSVVLISGASFILMITFGMYGLSRILIYFRLAEFTYNENVMDNSFYYGSYIAIGYFLFVVIEYILDDVKRMQSDNKYFQGWYFHLLTIGLSTIVFYFGVHINYQHIKINFFVILAVISLLYYLTEIFYPDSEDLNKEDD
;
A
#
# COMPACT_ATOMS: atom_id res chain seq x y z
N MET A 1 13.08 25.60 31.56
CA MET A 1 12.99 25.07 30.18
C MET A 1 14.34 25.27 29.50
N LYS A 2 15.05 24.19 29.13
CA LYS A 2 16.36 24.28 28.44
C LYS A 2 16.11 24.79 27.02
N GLN A 3 16.59 25.99 26.70
CA GLN A 3 16.53 26.50 25.33
C GLN A 3 17.52 25.72 24.46
N PHE A 4 17.00 24.98 23.47
CA PHE A 4 17.81 24.40 22.41
C PHE A 4 18.45 25.53 21.59
N LYS A 5 19.73 25.84 21.84
CA LYS A 5 20.51 26.74 21.00
C LYS A 5 20.92 26.00 19.73
N PHE A 6 20.19 26.21 18.64
CA PHE A 6 20.63 25.78 17.32
C PHE A 6 21.82 26.63 16.87
N SER A 7 22.98 26.00 16.65
CA SER A 7 24.11 26.65 15.99
C SER A 7 23.79 26.81 14.49
N LYS A 8 24.35 27.84 13.83
CA LYS A 8 24.16 28.03 12.37
C LYS A 8 24.54 26.78 11.56
N GLY A 9 25.56 26.03 12.01
CA GLY A 9 25.94 24.74 11.42
C GLY A 9 24.85 23.67 11.58
N SER A 10 24.27 23.54 12.77
CA SER A 10 23.18 22.58 13.01
C SER A 10 21.90 22.89 12.21
N MET A 11 21.60 24.17 11.97
CA MET A 11 20.46 24.59 11.16
C MET A 11 20.65 24.23 9.69
N PHE A 12 21.87 24.42 9.16
CA PHE A 12 22.21 24.02 7.79
C PHE A 12 22.12 22.50 7.60
N THR A 13 22.64 21.72 8.56
CA THR A 13 22.53 20.25 8.52
C THR A 13 21.08 19.78 8.51
N ILE A 14 20.21 20.36 9.35
CA ILE A 14 18.79 20.01 9.38
C ILE A 14 18.09 20.34 8.08
N LEU A 15 18.34 21.53 7.52
CA LEU A 15 17.78 21.92 6.22
C LEU A 15 18.26 21.01 5.09
N PHE A 16 19.54 20.61 5.11
CA PHE A 16 20.09 19.68 4.14
C PHE A 16 19.44 18.29 4.24
N VAL A 17 19.37 17.72 5.45
CA VAL A 17 18.71 16.42 5.69
C VAL A 17 17.24 16.48 5.29
N LEU A 18 16.51 17.53 5.68
CA LEU A 18 15.13 17.73 5.29
C LEU A 18 14.97 17.81 3.77
N SER A 19 15.87 18.52 3.09
CA SER A 19 15.85 18.64 1.62
C SER A 19 16.07 17.29 0.95
N VAL A 20 17.02 16.49 1.42
CA VAL A 20 17.27 15.13 0.91
C VAL A 20 16.03 14.25 1.10
N VAL A 21 15.40 14.29 2.27
CA VAL A 21 14.17 13.53 2.57
C VAL A 21 13.02 13.96 1.66
N LEU A 22 12.80 15.27 1.51
CA LEU A 22 11.72 15.81 0.67
C LEU A 22 11.93 15.48 -0.82
N ILE A 23 13.16 15.64 -1.34
CA ILE A 23 13.48 15.34 -2.74
C ILE A 23 13.34 13.84 -3.00
N SER A 24 13.84 13.00 -2.08
CA SER A 24 13.71 11.54 -2.18
C SER A 24 12.24 11.11 -2.19
N GLY A 25 11.45 11.61 -1.22
CA GLY A 25 10.02 11.33 -1.15
C GLY A 25 9.25 11.81 -2.38
N ALA A 26 9.53 13.02 -2.87
CA ALA A 26 8.91 13.55 -4.08
C ALA A 26 9.26 12.73 -5.33
N SER A 27 10.53 12.32 -5.47
CA SER A 27 10.99 11.48 -6.58
C SER A 27 10.31 10.10 -6.57
N PHE A 28 10.15 9.52 -5.38
CA PHE A 28 9.42 8.27 -5.19
C PHE A 28 7.94 8.38 -5.58
N ILE A 29 7.26 9.44 -5.12
CA ILE A 29 5.84 9.70 -5.48
C ILE A 29 5.71 9.90 -6.99
N LEU A 30 6.63 10.63 -7.63
CA LEU A 30 6.65 10.78 -9.08
C LEU A 30 6.80 9.43 -9.79
N MET A 31 7.73 8.59 -9.35
CA MET A 31 7.94 7.27 -9.94
C MET A 31 6.69 6.38 -9.82
N ILE A 32 6.05 6.34 -8.65
CA ILE A 32 4.78 5.63 -8.46
C ILE A 32 3.69 6.19 -9.37
N THR A 33 3.58 7.52 -9.45
CA THR A 33 2.57 8.19 -10.29
C THR A 33 2.75 7.81 -11.76
N PHE A 34 3.99 7.85 -12.27
CA PHE A 34 4.31 7.41 -13.63
C PHE A 34 4.03 5.91 -13.82
N GLY A 35 4.40 5.07 -12.87
CA GLY A 35 4.14 3.63 -12.91
C GLY A 35 2.64 3.32 -12.98
N MET A 36 1.84 3.94 -12.13
CA MET A 36 0.39 3.77 -12.12
C MET A 36 -0.28 4.36 -13.37
N TYR A 37 0.21 5.51 -13.86
CA TYR A 37 -0.27 6.08 -15.11
C TYR A 37 0.01 5.12 -16.29
N GLY A 38 1.23 4.58 -16.39
CA GLY A 38 1.59 3.59 -17.40
C GLY A 38 0.74 2.33 -17.29
N LEU A 39 0.58 1.79 -16.07
CA LEU A 39 -0.27 0.63 -15.79
C LEU A 39 -1.72 0.87 -16.23
N SER A 40 -2.30 2.04 -15.93
CA SER A 40 -3.67 2.35 -16.35
C SER A 40 -3.83 2.32 -17.87
N ARG A 41 -2.85 2.82 -18.64
CA ARG A 41 -2.87 2.77 -20.11
C ARG A 41 -2.78 1.35 -20.65
N ILE A 42 -1.95 0.50 -20.05
CA ILE A 42 -1.85 -0.92 -20.43
C ILE A 42 -3.18 -1.63 -20.16
N LEU A 43 -3.80 -1.39 -19.00
CA LEU A 43 -5.08 -1.99 -18.64
C LEU A 43 -6.22 -1.54 -19.57
N ILE A 44 -6.26 -0.25 -19.93
CA ILE A 44 -7.22 0.27 -20.92
C ILE A 44 -6.99 -0.39 -22.29
N TYR A 45 -5.73 -0.49 -22.73
CA TYR A 45 -5.38 -1.09 -24.03
C TYR A 45 -5.90 -2.53 -24.16
N PHE A 46 -5.74 -3.33 -23.11
CA PHE A 46 -6.24 -4.72 -23.07
C PHE A 46 -7.72 -4.86 -22.68
N ARG A 47 -8.46 -3.75 -22.53
CA ARG A 47 -9.87 -3.73 -22.06
C ARG A 47 -10.06 -4.42 -20.70
N LEU A 48 -9.04 -4.32 -19.86
CA LEU A 48 -8.99 -4.86 -18.51
C LEU A 48 -9.44 -3.85 -17.45
N ALA A 49 -9.45 -2.57 -17.81
CA ALA A 49 -9.98 -1.50 -16.98
C ALA A 49 -10.57 -0.32 -17.78
N GLU A 50 -11.51 0.38 -17.18
CA GLU A 50 -12.07 1.65 -17.63
C GLU A 50 -11.88 2.71 -16.54
N PHE A 51 -11.36 3.87 -16.93
CA PHE A 51 -11.21 5.04 -16.06
C PHE A 51 -11.90 6.21 -16.75
N THR A 52 -13.01 6.68 -16.18
CA THR A 52 -13.91 7.63 -16.85
C THR A 52 -14.05 8.97 -16.12
N TYR A 53 -13.42 9.13 -14.96
CA TYR A 53 -13.42 10.40 -14.24
C TYR A 53 -12.45 11.36 -14.92
N ASN A 54 -12.98 12.47 -15.44
CA ASN A 54 -12.26 13.40 -16.29
C ASN A 54 -12.62 14.85 -15.93
N GLU A 55 -12.27 15.22 -14.70
CA GLU A 55 -12.39 16.58 -14.18
C GLU A 55 -11.02 17.27 -14.18
N ASN A 56 -10.90 18.40 -13.48
CA ASN A 56 -9.62 19.08 -13.32
C ASN A 56 -8.59 18.20 -12.57
N VAL A 57 -7.31 18.61 -12.60
CA VAL A 57 -6.20 17.85 -12.02
C VAL A 57 -6.38 17.56 -10.54
N MET A 58 -6.92 18.51 -9.78
CA MET A 58 -7.09 18.37 -8.33
C MET A 58 -8.18 17.35 -7.99
N ASP A 59 -9.32 17.45 -8.67
CA ASP A 59 -10.44 16.53 -8.49
C ASP A 59 -10.06 15.12 -8.92
N ASN A 60 -9.38 14.95 -10.06
CA ASN A 60 -8.89 13.65 -10.50
C ASN A 60 -7.92 13.05 -9.48
N SER A 61 -6.97 13.85 -8.98
CA SER A 61 -5.99 13.41 -7.99
C SER A 61 -6.66 12.96 -6.69
N PHE A 62 -7.69 13.69 -6.24
CA PHE A 62 -8.45 13.32 -5.05
C PHE A 62 -9.29 12.06 -5.27
N TYR A 63 -9.98 11.94 -6.40
CA TYR A 63 -10.82 10.79 -6.72
C TYR A 63 -10.01 9.50 -6.84
N TYR A 64 -8.99 9.48 -7.70
CA TYR A 64 -8.13 8.29 -7.87
C TYR A 64 -7.22 8.06 -6.67
N GLY A 65 -6.76 9.12 -6.00
CA GLY A 65 -5.95 9.03 -4.79
C GLY A 65 -6.71 8.42 -3.61
N SER A 66 -7.95 8.84 -3.39
CA SER A 66 -8.81 8.28 -2.33
C SER A 66 -9.11 6.79 -2.56
N TYR A 67 -9.33 6.37 -3.81
CA TYR A 67 -9.50 4.96 -4.17
C TYR A 67 -8.33 4.09 -3.69
N ILE A 68 -7.10 4.56 -3.93
CA ILE A 68 -5.88 3.86 -3.52
C ILE A 68 -5.69 3.92 -2.01
N ALA A 69 -5.89 5.10 -1.41
CA ALA A 69 -5.69 5.31 0.03
C ALA A 69 -6.66 4.46 0.87
N ILE A 70 -7.93 4.40 0.49
CA ILE A 70 -8.94 3.55 1.15
C ILE A 70 -8.59 2.08 0.96
N GLY A 71 -8.18 1.69 -0.26
CA GLY A 71 -7.74 0.32 -0.53
C GLY A 71 -6.57 -0.12 0.34
N TYR A 72 -5.55 0.75 0.47
CA TYR A 72 -4.40 0.51 1.31
C TYR A 72 -4.78 0.42 2.79
N PHE A 73 -5.60 1.34 3.29
CA PHE A 73 -6.07 1.31 4.67
C PHE A 73 -6.81 0.00 4.97
N LEU A 74 -7.70 -0.42 4.07
CA LEU A 74 -8.44 -1.67 4.20
C LEU A 74 -7.51 -2.89 4.20
N PHE A 75 -6.48 -2.89 3.37
CA PHE A 75 -5.47 -3.93 3.34
C PHE A 75 -4.72 -4.05 4.68
N VAL A 76 -4.28 -2.93 5.26
CA VAL A 76 -3.60 -2.91 6.58
C VAL A 76 -4.53 -3.43 7.68
N VAL A 77 -5.81 -3.06 7.66
CA VAL A 77 -6.78 -3.56 8.65
C VAL A 77 -6.98 -5.07 8.52
N ILE A 78 -7.08 -5.60 7.31
CA ILE A 78 -7.24 -7.03 7.06
C ILE A 78 -6.00 -7.79 7.53
N GLU A 79 -4.81 -7.31 7.17
CA GLU A 79 -3.54 -7.89 7.59
C GLU A 79 -3.44 -7.95 9.11
N TYR A 80 -3.70 -6.82 9.79
CA TYR A 80 -3.71 -6.75 11.25
C TYR A 80 -4.69 -7.76 11.90
N ILE A 81 -5.91 -7.87 11.38
CA ILE A 81 -6.91 -8.82 11.89
C ILE A 81 -6.43 -10.27 11.67
N LEU A 82 -5.91 -10.58 10.48
CA LEU A 82 -5.47 -11.94 10.15
C LEU A 82 -4.25 -12.36 10.95
N ASP A 83 -3.32 -11.44 11.22
CA ASP A 83 -2.18 -11.69 12.09
C ASP A 83 -2.62 -11.97 13.53
N ASP A 84 -3.61 -11.24 14.04
CA ASP A 84 -4.15 -11.49 15.38
C ASP A 84 -4.88 -12.85 15.44
N VAL A 85 -5.66 -13.19 14.41
CA VAL A 85 -6.29 -14.52 14.29
C VAL A 85 -5.24 -15.63 14.20
N LYS A 86 -4.17 -15.43 13.43
CA LYS A 86 -3.04 -16.37 13.34
C LYS A 86 -2.38 -16.60 14.70
N ARG A 87 -2.22 -15.55 15.51
CA ARG A 87 -1.71 -15.66 16.89
C ARG A 87 -2.68 -16.42 17.81
N MET A 88 -3.99 -16.18 17.70
CA MET A 88 -5.01 -16.87 18.51
C MET A 88 -5.22 -18.33 18.11
N GLN A 89 -4.97 -18.67 16.85
CA GLN A 89 -5.18 -19.99 16.26
C GLN A 89 -3.86 -20.58 15.75
N SER A 90 -2.80 -20.46 16.57
CA SER A 90 -1.44 -20.86 16.20
C SER A 90 -1.34 -22.31 15.73
N ASP A 91 -2.20 -23.19 16.23
CA ASP A 91 -2.14 -24.63 15.96
C ASP A 91 -2.94 -25.05 14.72
N ASN A 92 -3.65 -24.11 14.09
CA ASN A 92 -4.52 -24.38 12.96
C ASN A 92 -3.77 -24.24 11.62
N LYS A 93 -3.73 -25.34 10.86
CA LYS A 93 -3.04 -25.46 9.56
C LYS A 93 -3.45 -24.39 8.53
N TYR A 94 -4.67 -23.86 8.58
CA TYR A 94 -5.13 -22.84 7.63
C TYR A 94 -4.54 -21.44 7.89
N PHE A 95 -4.04 -21.19 9.10
CA PHE A 95 -3.40 -19.92 9.49
C PHE A 95 -1.87 -20.01 9.46
N GLN A 96 -1.32 -20.99 8.74
CA GLN A 96 0.12 -21.20 8.62
C GLN A 96 0.58 -21.30 7.16
N GLY A 97 1.79 -20.77 6.91
CA GLY A 97 2.49 -20.86 5.63
C GLY A 97 1.62 -20.46 4.43
N TRP A 98 1.71 -21.24 3.35
CA TRP A 98 1.03 -20.94 2.09
C TRP A 98 -0.50 -20.75 2.20
N TYR A 99 -1.17 -21.47 3.10
CA TYR A 99 -2.62 -21.32 3.28
C TYR A 99 -2.98 -19.95 3.85
N PHE A 100 -2.17 -19.44 4.77
CA PHE A 100 -2.34 -18.10 5.32
C PHE A 100 -2.20 -17.03 4.24
N HIS A 101 -1.14 -17.11 3.44
CA HIS A 101 -0.90 -16.15 2.34
C HIS A 101 -2.05 -16.13 1.33
N LEU A 102 -2.54 -17.30 0.91
CA LEU A 102 -3.70 -17.39 0.01
C LEU A 102 -4.98 -16.84 0.64
N LEU A 103 -5.19 -17.09 1.94
CA LEU A 103 -6.35 -16.56 2.66
C LEU A 103 -6.28 -15.05 2.75
N THR A 104 -5.12 -14.47 3.08
CA THR A 104 -4.90 -13.03 3.15
C THR A 104 -5.13 -12.37 1.79
N ILE A 105 -4.52 -12.89 0.72
CA ILE A 105 -4.71 -12.37 -0.64
C ILE A 105 -6.19 -12.48 -1.05
N GLY A 106 -6.82 -13.63 -0.83
CA GLY A 106 -8.20 -13.89 -1.21
C GLY A 106 -9.19 -12.97 -0.47
N LEU A 107 -9.05 -12.87 0.84
CA LEU A 107 -9.91 -12.02 1.67
C LEU A 107 -9.70 -10.54 1.32
N SER A 108 -8.45 -10.09 1.23
CA SER A 108 -8.14 -8.71 0.82
C SER A 108 -8.73 -8.38 -0.55
N THR A 109 -8.64 -9.28 -1.51
CA THR A 109 -9.23 -9.08 -2.85
C THR A 109 -10.75 -8.97 -2.80
N ILE A 110 -11.42 -9.87 -2.09
CA ILE A 110 -12.88 -9.87 -1.98
C ILE A 110 -13.37 -8.60 -1.29
N VAL A 111 -12.79 -8.27 -0.13
CA VAL A 111 -13.21 -7.11 0.65
C VAL A 111 -12.88 -5.82 -0.09
N PHE A 112 -11.73 -5.72 -0.77
CA PHE A 112 -11.42 -4.56 -1.59
C PHE A 112 -12.40 -4.43 -2.76
N TYR A 113 -12.71 -5.53 -3.46
CA TYR A 113 -13.61 -5.51 -4.61
C TYR A 113 -15.01 -5.05 -4.21
N PHE A 114 -15.62 -5.68 -3.19
CA PHE A 114 -16.99 -5.37 -2.79
C PHE A 114 -17.11 -4.17 -1.84
N GLY A 115 -16.07 -3.87 -1.05
CA GLY A 115 -16.06 -2.78 -0.09
C GLY A 115 -15.61 -1.45 -0.70
N VAL A 116 -14.70 -1.47 -1.66
CA VAL A 116 -14.13 -0.25 -2.26
C VAL A 116 -14.47 -0.18 -3.75
N HIS A 117 -14.09 -1.19 -4.53
CA HIS A 117 -14.11 -1.10 -5.99
C HIS A 117 -15.50 -0.83 -6.57
N ILE A 118 -16.52 -1.59 -6.17
CA ILE A 118 -17.89 -1.38 -6.67
C ILE A 118 -18.49 -0.03 -6.30
N ASN A 119 -17.96 0.64 -5.26
CA ASN A 119 -18.45 1.94 -4.80
C ASN A 119 -17.86 3.11 -5.60
N TYR A 120 -16.83 2.86 -6.43
CA TYR A 120 -16.21 3.87 -7.29
C TYR A 120 -16.75 3.77 -8.72
N GLN A 121 -17.74 4.61 -9.05
CA GLN A 121 -18.45 4.58 -10.33
C GLN A 121 -17.57 4.76 -11.57
N HIS A 122 -16.48 5.51 -11.46
CA HIS A 122 -15.64 5.88 -12.60
C HIS A 122 -14.40 5.02 -12.77
N ILE A 123 -14.24 3.98 -11.92
CA ILE A 123 -13.13 3.03 -11.99
C ILE A 123 -13.74 1.65 -12.14
N LYS A 124 -13.53 1.00 -13.28
CA LYS A 124 -13.89 -0.40 -13.47
C LYS A 124 -12.64 -1.17 -13.78
N ILE A 125 -12.34 -2.19 -13.00
CA ILE A 125 -11.17 -3.04 -13.18
C ILE A 125 -11.67 -4.48 -13.05
N ASN A 126 -11.24 -5.35 -13.95
CA ASN A 126 -11.61 -6.76 -13.87
C ASN A 126 -11.18 -7.36 -12.52
N PHE A 127 -12.04 -8.19 -11.91
CA PHE A 127 -11.75 -8.84 -10.63
C PHE A 127 -10.40 -9.57 -10.61
N PHE A 128 -10.07 -10.31 -11.68
CA PHE A 128 -8.82 -11.05 -11.77
C PHE A 128 -7.59 -10.14 -11.89
N VAL A 129 -7.76 -8.93 -12.41
CA VAL A 129 -6.69 -7.92 -12.45
C VAL A 129 -6.44 -7.39 -11.04
N ILE A 130 -7.51 -7.10 -10.29
CA ILE A 130 -7.39 -6.70 -8.89
C ILE A 130 -6.71 -7.80 -8.08
N LEU A 131 -7.13 -9.06 -8.25
CA LEU A 131 -6.48 -10.21 -7.62
C LEU A 131 -4.99 -10.27 -7.96
N ALA A 132 -4.61 -10.11 -9.23
CA ALA A 132 -3.22 -10.14 -9.66
C ALA A 132 -2.41 -8.99 -9.05
N VAL A 133 -2.96 -7.78 -9.02
CA VAL A 133 -2.32 -6.60 -8.41
C VAL A 133 -2.13 -6.81 -6.90
N ILE A 134 -3.16 -7.24 -6.17
CA ILE A 134 -3.05 -7.50 -4.73
C ILE A 134 -2.07 -8.63 -4.44
N SER A 135 -2.08 -9.70 -5.23
CA SER A 135 -1.12 -10.81 -5.09
C SER A 135 0.32 -10.33 -5.29
N LEU A 136 0.56 -9.50 -6.31
CA LEU A 136 1.87 -8.92 -6.56
C LEU A 136 2.29 -8.00 -5.42
N LEU A 137 1.40 -7.11 -4.96
CA LEU A 137 1.69 -6.19 -3.85
C LEU A 137 2.02 -6.97 -2.57
N TYR A 138 1.23 -7.98 -2.22
CA TYR A 138 1.47 -8.84 -1.06
C TYR A 138 2.82 -9.55 -1.16
N TYR A 139 3.13 -10.15 -2.32
CA TYR A 139 4.43 -10.79 -2.57
C TYR A 139 5.61 -9.82 -2.44
N LEU A 140 5.46 -8.59 -2.95
CA LEU A 140 6.49 -7.55 -2.79
C LEU A 140 6.65 -7.16 -1.31
N THR A 141 5.56 -7.06 -0.55
CA THR A 141 5.63 -6.83 0.90
C THR A 141 6.42 -7.92 1.60
N GLU A 142 6.17 -9.19 1.31
CA GLU A 142 6.93 -10.29 1.92
C GLU A 142 8.42 -10.29 1.59
N ILE A 143 8.80 -9.89 0.37
CA ILE A 143 10.21 -9.81 -0.02
C ILE A 143 10.91 -8.63 0.64
N PHE A 144 10.30 -7.45 0.61
CA PHE A 144 10.95 -6.21 1.05
C PHE A 144 10.81 -5.96 2.54
N TYR A 145 9.78 -6.53 3.16
CA TYR A 145 9.48 -6.46 4.59
C TYR A 145 9.21 -7.87 5.11
N PRO A 146 10.20 -8.78 5.05
CA PRO A 146 10.06 -10.08 5.71
C PRO A 146 9.79 -9.84 7.19
N ASP A 147 9.01 -10.73 7.83
CA ASP A 147 8.67 -10.68 9.25
C ASP A 147 9.85 -10.12 10.04
N SER A 148 9.68 -8.91 10.58
CA SER A 148 10.76 -8.23 11.30
C SER A 148 11.17 -9.14 12.44
N GLU A 149 12.44 -9.58 12.44
CA GLU A 149 13.01 -10.30 13.57
C GLU A 149 12.66 -9.53 14.84
N ASP A 150 12.06 -10.23 15.81
CA ASP A 150 11.76 -9.65 17.10
C ASP A 150 13.09 -9.23 17.76
N LEU A 151 13.40 -7.94 17.68
CA LEU A 151 14.62 -7.34 18.23
C LEU A 151 14.60 -7.33 19.77
N ASN A 152 13.49 -7.73 20.41
CA ASN A 152 13.36 -7.88 21.85
C ASN A 152 13.40 -9.35 22.30
N LYS A 153 13.98 -10.26 21.50
CA LYS A 153 14.37 -11.57 22.03
C LYS A 153 15.47 -11.36 23.08
N GLU A 154 15.13 -11.56 24.35
CA GLU A 154 16.14 -11.83 25.37
C GLU A 154 16.79 -13.17 24.98
N ASP A 155 18.08 -13.10 24.62
CA ASP A 155 18.91 -14.29 24.45
C ASP A 155 18.99 -15.02 25.80
N ASP A 156 18.32 -16.17 25.91
CA ASP A 156 18.53 -17.15 27.00
C ASP A 156 19.87 -17.88 26.83
#